data_AF-A0A2H0LI59-F1
#
_entry.id   AF-A0A2H0LI59-F1
#
_cell.length_a   1.000
_cell.length_b   1.000
_cell.length_c   1.000
_cell.angle_alpha   90.00
_cell.angle_beta   90.00
_cell.angle_gamma   90.00
#
_symmetry.space_group_name_H-M   'P 1'
#
loop_
_entity.id
_entity.type
_entity.pdbx_description
1 polymer ?
#
loop_
_entity_poly.entity_id
_entity_poly.type
_entity_poly.pdbx_seq_one_letter_code
_entity_poly.pdbx_strand_id
1 'polypeptide(L)'
;MASVSRDRDCARLEQELQTDEYQNLLERLQRTERFLRQFTTWADVIVFMRSGISTDARKDDVLRPIFAAHAGDQDARWRTILLEIFWPGLESIHFHKRAWDVDPHERWQNIVWTFLQVICRIDVKRRPDRLVQKVFNDTIHHLHDEYRRVWTRADRELAMDPENLHALSGRVEGINFARIDLRERQQIEIQRLRQHMEAGRISEPDWLLLIGTRVYGQSLIDYSRLVGLDYQVAMKRRQRAEAVIHRFEREGRVFSQAECPRVEASDPLYPYARG
;
A
#
# COMPACT_ATOMS: atom_id res chain seq x y z
N MET A 1 -16.77 -12.52 -3.11
CA MET A 1 -15.88 -13.57 -3.68
C MET A 1 -14.67 -12.96 -4.43
N ALA A 2 -14.85 -11.88 -5.21
CA ALA A 2 -13.74 -11.22 -5.91
C ALA A 2 -12.62 -10.62 -5.02
N SER A 3 -12.92 -10.12 -3.81
CA SER A 3 -11.85 -9.68 -2.89
C SER A 3 -11.00 -10.87 -2.43
N VAL A 4 -11.64 -11.97 -2.04
CA VAL A 4 -10.98 -13.19 -1.57
C VAL A 4 -10.06 -13.83 -2.62
N SER A 5 -10.35 -13.66 -3.92
CA SER A 5 -9.45 -14.10 -5.00
C SER A 5 -8.22 -13.20 -5.12
N ARG A 6 -8.40 -11.88 -5.01
CA ARG A 6 -7.31 -10.90 -5.10
C ARG A 6 -6.39 -10.95 -3.88
N ASP A 7 -6.97 -11.09 -2.68
CA ASP A 7 -6.20 -11.28 -1.45
C ASP A 7 -5.31 -12.53 -1.55
N ARG A 8 -5.81 -13.60 -2.19
CA ARG A 8 -5.01 -14.80 -2.50
C ARG A 8 -3.93 -14.56 -3.54
N ASP A 9 -4.23 -13.81 -4.61
CA ASP A 9 -3.24 -13.47 -5.63
C ASP A 9 -2.11 -12.62 -5.05
N CYS A 10 -2.42 -11.62 -4.20
CA CYS A 10 -1.43 -10.83 -3.46
C CYS A 10 -0.59 -11.70 -2.53
N ALA A 11 -1.24 -12.56 -1.72
CA ALA A 11 -0.52 -13.47 -0.83
C ALA A 11 0.41 -14.43 -1.59
N ARG A 12 0.00 -14.89 -2.78
CA ARG A 12 0.85 -15.71 -3.65
C ARG A 12 2.07 -14.93 -4.16
N LEU A 13 1.89 -13.67 -4.58
CA LEU A 13 2.99 -12.80 -4.99
C LEU A 13 3.97 -12.59 -3.83
N GLU A 14 3.47 -12.25 -2.64
CA GLU A 14 4.29 -12.09 -1.43
C GLU A 14 5.13 -13.35 -1.13
N GLN A 15 4.54 -14.54 -1.28
CA GLN A 15 5.27 -15.81 -1.14
C GLN A 15 6.31 -16.04 -2.24
N GLU A 16 5.99 -15.71 -3.49
CA GLU A 16 6.90 -15.87 -4.62
C GLU A 16 8.16 -15.02 -4.45
N LEU A 17 8.00 -13.80 -3.92
CA LEU A 17 9.11 -12.88 -3.65
C LEU A 17 10.05 -13.34 -2.53
N GLN A 18 9.67 -14.36 -1.74
CA GLN A 18 10.53 -14.96 -0.71
C GLN A 18 11.49 -16.03 -1.27
N THR A 19 11.37 -16.40 -2.54
CA THR A 19 12.24 -17.40 -3.15
C THR A 19 13.64 -16.84 -3.45
N ASP A 20 14.63 -17.73 -3.45
CA ASP A 20 16.04 -17.37 -3.70
C ASP A 20 16.23 -16.65 -5.03
N GLU A 21 15.41 -16.95 -6.04
CA GLU A 21 15.47 -16.29 -7.34
C GLU A 21 15.22 -14.78 -7.26
N TYR A 22 14.22 -14.37 -6.47
CA TYR A 22 13.93 -12.96 -6.27
C TYR A 22 14.95 -12.33 -5.34
N GLN A 23 15.40 -13.03 -4.30
CA GLN A 23 16.43 -12.52 -3.41
C GLN A 23 17.74 -12.22 -4.16
N ASN A 24 18.14 -13.07 -5.11
CA ASN A 24 19.28 -12.83 -5.99
C ASN A 24 19.15 -11.54 -6.82
N LEU A 25 17.92 -11.16 -7.23
CA LEU A 25 17.69 -9.89 -7.93
C LEU A 25 17.91 -8.68 -7.00
N LEU A 26 17.51 -8.78 -5.73
CA LEU A 26 17.77 -7.72 -4.75
C LEU A 26 19.27 -7.56 -4.51
N GLU A 27 19.98 -8.67 -4.28
CA GLU A 27 21.43 -8.66 -4.09
C GLU A 27 22.17 -8.06 -5.28
N ARG A 28 21.72 -8.36 -6.51
CA ARG A 28 22.26 -7.75 -7.73
C ARG A 28 22.11 -6.23 -7.71
N LEU A 29 20.94 -5.71 -7.33
CA LEU A 29 20.73 -4.26 -7.22
C LEU A 29 21.57 -3.64 -6.10
N GLN A 30 21.73 -4.32 -4.97
CA GLN A 30 22.51 -3.83 -3.82
C GLN A 30 24.00 -3.67 -4.11
N ARG A 31 24.55 -4.44 -5.06
CA ARG A 31 25.95 -4.28 -5.49
C ARG A 31 26.18 -2.90 -6.10
N THR A 32 25.24 -2.41 -6.90
CA THR A 32 25.34 -1.12 -7.61
C THR A 32 24.72 0.04 -6.83
N GLU A 33 23.65 -0.20 -6.07
CA GLU A 33 22.82 0.85 -5.49
C GLU A 33 22.94 0.89 -3.96
N ARG A 34 23.60 1.92 -3.45
CA ARG A 34 23.87 2.06 -2.00
C ARG A 34 22.58 2.14 -1.17
N PHE A 35 21.53 2.79 -1.68
CA PHE A 35 20.26 2.94 -0.97
C PHE A 35 19.58 1.59 -0.70
N LEU A 36 19.71 0.62 -1.61
CA LEU A 36 19.06 -0.69 -1.47
C LEU A 36 19.74 -1.62 -0.46
N ARG A 37 20.98 -1.30 -0.04
CA ARG A 37 21.74 -2.11 0.94
C ARG A 37 21.12 -2.10 2.35
N GLN A 38 20.20 -1.18 2.63
CA GLN A 38 19.52 -1.12 3.92
C GLN A 38 18.41 -2.16 4.05
N PHE A 39 17.96 -2.76 2.94
CA PHE A 39 16.89 -3.75 2.92
C PHE A 39 17.51 -5.15 2.91
N THR A 40 17.11 -6.02 3.83
CA THR A 40 17.62 -7.39 3.86
C THR A 40 16.86 -8.26 2.87
N THR A 41 15.56 -8.02 2.73
CA THR A 41 14.63 -8.81 1.92
C THR A 41 13.72 -7.92 1.06
N TRP A 42 13.06 -8.52 0.08
CA TRP A 42 11.99 -7.83 -0.66
C TRP A 42 10.81 -7.43 0.24
N ALA A 43 10.55 -8.16 1.32
CA ALA A 43 9.52 -7.77 2.28
C ALA A 43 9.85 -6.41 2.93
N ASP A 44 11.12 -6.16 3.27
CA ASP A 44 11.56 -4.86 3.81
C ASP A 44 11.36 -3.73 2.79
N VAL A 45 11.68 -4.00 1.52
CA VAL A 45 11.45 -3.06 0.41
C VAL A 45 9.96 -2.75 0.28
N ILE A 46 9.09 -3.76 0.32
CA ILE A 46 7.64 -3.60 0.21
C ILE A 46 7.09 -2.80 1.38
N VAL A 47 7.49 -3.13 2.62
CA VAL A 47 7.09 -2.37 3.82
C VAL A 47 7.49 -0.91 3.68
N PHE A 48 8.72 -0.64 3.25
CA PHE A 48 9.18 0.72 2.99
C PHE A 48 8.34 1.43 1.92
N MET A 49 8.11 0.77 0.77
CA MET A 49 7.34 1.33 -0.33
C MET A 49 5.87 1.57 0.00
N ARG A 50 5.28 0.74 0.86
CA ARG A 50 3.89 0.88 1.35
C ARG A 50 3.77 1.86 2.52
N SER A 51 4.90 2.22 3.16
CA SER A 51 4.93 3.23 4.21
C SER A 51 4.98 4.66 3.64
N GLY A 52 4.63 5.64 4.48
CA GLY A 52 4.73 7.06 4.12
C GLY A 52 3.68 7.52 3.10
N ILE A 53 3.96 8.63 2.41
CA ILE A 53 3.10 9.21 1.37
C ILE A 53 3.66 8.92 -0.01
N SER A 54 2.78 8.90 -1.02
CA SER A 54 3.14 8.64 -2.42
C SER A 54 4.11 9.66 -3.04
N THR A 55 4.30 10.82 -2.40
CA THR A 55 5.24 11.89 -2.81
C THR A 55 6.61 11.79 -2.16
N ASP A 56 6.89 10.76 -1.34
CA ASP A 56 8.21 10.60 -0.71
C ASP A 56 9.26 10.31 -1.79
N ALA A 57 10.18 11.26 -1.99
CA ALA A 57 11.24 11.17 -2.99
C ALA A 57 12.15 9.94 -2.80
N ARG A 58 12.26 9.41 -1.58
CA ARG A 58 13.06 8.20 -1.30
C ARG A 58 12.47 6.95 -1.94
N LYS A 59 11.19 6.95 -2.30
CA LYS A 59 10.58 5.86 -3.10
C LYS A 59 11.18 5.79 -4.51
N ASP A 60 11.62 6.92 -5.06
CA ASP A 60 12.31 6.94 -6.35
C ASP A 60 13.72 6.32 -6.27
N ASP A 61 14.36 6.32 -5.10
CA ASP A 61 15.65 5.65 -4.89
C ASP A 61 15.52 4.12 -4.87
N VAL A 62 14.30 3.60 -4.64
CA VAL A 62 13.98 2.18 -4.81
C VAL A 62 13.55 1.87 -6.24
N LEU A 63 12.64 2.69 -6.79
CA LEU A 63 12.03 2.41 -8.08
C LEU A 63 12.99 2.60 -9.25
N ARG A 64 13.85 3.62 -9.23
CA ARG A 64 14.79 3.90 -10.33
C ARG A 64 15.65 2.69 -10.67
N PRO A 65 16.35 2.05 -9.71
CA PRO A 65 17.11 0.85 -9.97
C PRO A 65 16.30 -0.30 -10.56
N ILE A 66 15.10 -0.54 -10.05
CA ILE A 66 14.23 -1.63 -10.51
C ILE A 66 13.81 -1.39 -11.97
N PHE A 67 13.36 -0.17 -12.30
CA PHE A 67 13.01 0.18 -13.68
C PHE A 67 14.22 0.17 -14.61
N ALA A 68 15.39 0.61 -14.15
CA ALA A 68 16.62 0.56 -14.94
C ALA A 68 17.03 -0.88 -15.25
N ALA A 69 16.98 -1.77 -14.25
CA ALA A 69 17.25 -3.19 -14.44
C ALA A 69 16.24 -3.85 -15.38
N HIS A 70 14.94 -3.59 -15.17
CA HIS A 70 13.87 -4.08 -16.04
C HIS A 70 14.04 -3.63 -17.48
N ALA A 71 14.37 -2.36 -17.71
CA ALA A 71 14.63 -1.85 -19.05
C ALA A 71 15.84 -2.55 -19.71
N GLY A 72 16.83 -2.94 -18.91
CA GLY A 72 18.07 -3.57 -19.37
C GLY A 72 17.95 -5.04 -19.74
N ASP A 73 17.24 -5.85 -18.95
CA ASP A 73 17.15 -7.30 -19.16
C ASP A 73 15.74 -7.82 -19.51
N GLN A 74 14.70 -7.00 -19.38
CA GLN A 74 13.30 -7.35 -19.64
C GLN A 74 12.80 -8.57 -18.86
N ASP A 75 13.47 -8.91 -17.75
CA ASP A 75 13.09 -10.06 -16.92
C ASP A 75 11.68 -9.85 -16.36
N ALA A 76 10.84 -10.87 -16.50
CA ALA A 76 9.45 -10.85 -16.06
C ALA A 76 9.33 -10.71 -14.54
N ARG A 77 10.33 -11.16 -13.76
CA ARG A 77 10.35 -11.07 -12.29
C ARG A 77 10.31 -9.62 -11.80
N TRP A 78 10.86 -8.67 -12.55
CA TRP A 78 10.73 -7.25 -12.23
C TRP A 78 9.28 -6.78 -12.28
N ARG A 79 8.47 -7.33 -13.19
CA ARG A 79 7.04 -7.00 -13.29
C ARG A 79 6.29 -7.54 -12.08
N THR A 80 6.64 -8.73 -11.60
CA THR A 80 6.08 -9.30 -10.35
C THR A 80 6.40 -8.41 -9.15
N ILE A 81 7.67 -8.01 -9.00
CA ILE A 81 8.09 -7.09 -7.92
C ILE A 81 7.32 -5.76 -7.99
N LEU A 82 7.23 -5.16 -9.18
CA LEU A 82 6.51 -3.89 -9.36
C LEU A 82 5.01 -4.06 -9.11
N LEU A 83 4.41 -5.17 -9.54
CA LEU A 83 3.00 -5.45 -9.27
C LEU A 83 2.73 -5.51 -7.77
N GLU A 84 3.61 -6.15 -6.99
CA GLU A 84 3.48 -6.25 -5.54
C GLU A 84 3.66 -4.89 -4.83
N ILE A 85 4.64 -4.10 -5.27
CA ILE A 85 4.86 -2.73 -4.76
C ILE A 85 3.63 -1.85 -5.00
N PHE A 86 3.04 -1.91 -6.20
CA PHE A 86 1.93 -1.04 -6.60
C PHE A 86 0.55 -1.61 -6.28
N TRP A 87 0.46 -2.86 -5.80
CA TRP A 87 -0.78 -3.56 -5.52
C TRP A 87 -1.83 -2.71 -4.77
N PRO A 88 -1.49 -2.04 -3.64
CA PRO A 88 -2.48 -1.28 -2.88
C PRO A 88 -3.10 -0.13 -3.67
N GLY A 89 -2.32 0.55 -4.50
CA GLY A 89 -2.87 1.63 -5.31
C GLY A 89 -3.63 1.12 -6.54
N LEU A 90 -3.30 -0.05 -7.08
CA LEU A 90 -4.13 -0.70 -8.12
C LEU A 90 -5.50 -1.09 -7.55
N GLU A 91 -5.54 -1.62 -6.33
CA GLU A 91 -6.80 -1.87 -5.61
C GLU A 91 -7.59 -0.58 -5.38
N SER A 92 -6.89 0.51 -5.07
CA SER A 92 -7.49 1.83 -4.96
C SER A 92 -8.14 2.26 -6.28
N ILE A 93 -7.47 2.09 -7.42
CA ILE A 93 -8.06 2.36 -8.74
C ILE A 93 -9.31 1.51 -8.94
N HIS A 94 -9.23 0.20 -8.71
CA HIS A 94 -10.34 -0.73 -8.90
C HIS A 94 -11.60 -0.32 -8.15
N PHE A 95 -11.43 0.14 -6.91
CA PHE A 95 -12.54 0.58 -6.10
C PHE A 95 -13.10 1.93 -6.54
N HIS A 96 -12.23 2.92 -6.81
CA HIS A 96 -12.66 4.26 -7.21
C HIS A 96 -13.32 4.27 -8.59
N LYS A 97 -12.92 3.34 -9.46
CA LYS A 97 -13.44 3.19 -10.82
C LYS A 97 -14.49 2.07 -10.91
N ARG A 98 -15.17 1.75 -9.80
CA ARG A 98 -16.21 0.70 -9.77
C ARG A 98 -17.38 0.92 -10.72
N ALA A 99 -17.60 2.16 -11.14
CA ALA A 99 -18.66 2.53 -12.08
C ALA A 99 -18.23 2.42 -13.55
N TRP A 100 -16.94 2.17 -13.84
CA TRP A 100 -16.44 2.10 -15.21
C TRP A 100 -16.75 0.78 -15.89
N ASP A 101 -16.95 -0.28 -15.10
CA ASP A 101 -17.26 -1.62 -15.58
C ASP A 101 -18.11 -2.32 -14.52
N VAL A 102 -19.17 -2.99 -14.96
CA VAL A 102 -20.07 -3.75 -14.09
C VAL A 102 -19.38 -5.03 -13.61
N ASP A 103 -18.52 -5.64 -14.42
CA ASP A 103 -17.79 -6.85 -14.06
C ASP A 103 -16.53 -6.48 -13.24
N PRO A 104 -16.47 -6.85 -11.94
CA PRO A 104 -15.31 -6.57 -11.11
C PRO A 104 -14.05 -7.36 -11.50
N HIS A 105 -14.17 -8.51 -12.17
CA HIS A 105 -13.05 -9.34 -12.62
C HIS A 105 -12.43 -8.77 -13.89
N GLU A 106 -13.24 -8.47 -14.91
CA GLU A 106 -12.77 -7.82 -16.15
C GLU A 106 -12.11 -6.47 -15.82
N ARG A 107 -12.72 -5.68 -14.94
CA ARG A 107 -12.12 -4.43 -14.46
C ARG A 107 -10.74 -4.63 -13.84
N TRP A 108 -10.58 -5.64 -12.99
CA TRP A 108 -9.30 -5.93 -12.35
C TRP A 108 -8.25 -6.36 -13.37
N GLN A 109 -8.61 -7.25 -14.30
CA GLN A 109 -7.73 -7.69 -15.37
C GLN A 109 -7.29 -6.51 -16.25
N ASN A 110 -8.20 -5.63 -16.63
CA ASN A 110 -7.90 -4.42 -17.42
C ASN A 110 -6.94 -3.49 -16.67
N ILE A 111 -7.12 -3.31 -15.35
CA ILE A 111 -6.21 -2.51 -14.52
C ILE A 111 -4.80 -3.12 -14.49
N VAL A 112 -4.69 -4.42 -14.17
CA VAL A 112 -3.39 -5.11 -14.10
C VAL A 112 -2.71 -5.11 -15.47
N TRP A 113 -3.46 -5.41 -16.53
CA TRP A 113 -2.94 -5.39 -17.91
C TRP A 113 -2.42 -4.02 -18.31
N THR A 114 -3.21 -2.96 -18.06
CA THR A 114 -2.81 -1.58 -18.34
C THR A 114 -1.57 -1.18 -17.56
N PHE A 115 -1.52 -1.53 -16.27
CA PHE A 115 -0.35 -1.29 -15.42
C PHE A 115 0.91 -1.96 -15.99
N LEU A 116 0.81 -3.24 -16.39
CA LEU A 116 1.92 -3.98 -16.98
C LEU A 116 2.41 -3.33 -18.29
N GLN A 117 1.50 -2.82 -19.11
CA GLN A 117 1.88 -2.05 -20.30
C GLN A 117 2.60 -0.74 -19.97
N VAL A 118 2.14 -0.04 -18.92
CA VAL A 118 2.73 1.22 -18.47
C VAL A 118 4.15 1.00 -17.95
N ILE A 119 4.38 0.03 -17.07
CA ILE A 119 5.72 -0.22 -16.52
C ILE A 119 6.74 -0.59 -17.60
N CYS A 120 6.30 -1.29 -18.66
CA CYS A 120 7.17 -1.62 -19.79
C CYS A 120 7.55 -0.41 -20.66
N ARG A 121 6.80 0.71 -20.56
CA ARG A 121 7.04 1.94 -21.34
C ARG A 121 7.80 3.01 -20.56
N ILE A 122 8.05 2.81 -19.27
CA ILE A 122 8.72 3.79 -18.43
C ILE A 122 10.21 3.86 -18.79
N ASP A 123 10.65 5.07 -19.14
CA ASP A 123 12.06 5.39 -19.35
C ASP A 123 12.54 6.32 -18.23
N VAL A 124 13.27 5.76 -17.27
CA VAL A 124 13.84 6.48 -16.13
C VAL A 124 14.92 7.50 -16.53
N LYS A 125 15.52 7.39 -17.72
CA LYS A 125 16.50 8.38 -18.20
C LYS A 125 15.82 9.69 -18.58
N ARG A 126 14.60 9.61 -19.11
CA ARG A 126 13.80 10.78 -19.49
C ARG A 126 13.12 11.44 -18.29
N ARG A 127 12.76 10.66 -17.27
CA ARG A 127 12.14 11.18 -16.06
C ARG A 127 12.53 10.36 -14.83
N PRO A 128 13.48 10.86 -14.01
CA PRO A 128 14.02 10.10 -12.89
C PRO A 128 13.18 10.23 -11.61
N ASP A 129 12.26 11.17 -11.53
CA ASP A 129 11.53 11.53 -10.30
C ASP A 129 10.02 11.27 -10.38
N ARG A 130 9.42 11.15 -9.19
CA ARG A 130 7.97 10.93 -8.97
C ARG A 130 7.45 9.70 -9.71
N LEU A 131 8.23 8.62 -9.71
CA LEU A 131 7.94 7.42 -10.47
C LEU A 131 6.63 6.76 -10.01
N VAL A 132 6.35 6.77 -8.69
CA VAL A 132 5.06 6.30 -8.15
C VAL A 132 3.90 7.02 -8.82
N GLN A 133 3.91 8.35 -8.82
CA GLN A 133 2.85 9.17 -9.39
C GLN A 133 2.73 8.98 -10.90
N LYS A 134 3.87 8.89 -11.59
CA LYS A 134 3.91 8.66 -13.02
C LYS A 134 3.24 7.34 -13.39
N VAL A 135 3.65 6.24 -12.75
CA VAL A 135 3.07 4.90 -12.99
C VAL A 135 1.56 4.93 -12.77
N PHE A 136 1.11 5.53 -11.67
CA PHE A 136 -0.32 5.63 -11.37
C PHE A 136 -1.09 6.45 -12.39
N ASN A 137 -0.62 7.66 -12.69
CA ASN A 137 -1.29 8.56 -13.63
C ASN A 137 -1.35 7.95 -15.02
N ASP A 138 -0.22 7.42 -15.51
CA ASP A 138 -0.16 6.78 -16.82
C ASP A 138 -1.11 5.57 -16.86
N THR A 139 -1.18 4.76 -15.79
CA THR A 139 -2.13 3.62 -15.71
C THR A 139 -3.57 4.08 -15.82
N ILE A 140 -3.97 5.13 -15.09
CA ILE A 140 -5.35 5.63 -15.11
C ILE A 140 -5.67 6.26 -16.46
N HIS A 141 -4.75 7.04 -17.04
CA HIS A 141 -4.95 7.67 -18.34
C HIS A 141 -5.13 6.63 -19.44
N HIS A 142 -4.27 5.61 -19.48
CA HIS A 142 -4.41 4.52 -20.45
C HIS A 142 -5.70 3.73 -20.24
N LEU A 143 -6.04 3.41 -19.00
CA LEU A 143 -7.27 2.68 -18.66
C LEU A 143 -8.52 3.48 -19.09
N HIS A 144 -8.52 4.78 -18.82
CA HIS A 144 -9.60 5.68 -19.25
C HIS A 144 -9.72 5.72 -20.77
N ASP A 145 -8.62 5.81 -21.50
CA ASP A 145 -8.63 5.81 -22.96
C ASP A 145 -9.16 4.49 -23.54
N GLU A 146 -8.87 3.36 -22.90
CA GLU A 146 -9.44 2.06 -23.28
C GLU A 146 -10.95 2.01 -23.05
N TYR A 147 -11.43 2.33 -21.85
CA TYR A 147 -12.87 2.36 -21.57
C TYR A 147 -13.60 3.38 -22.43
N ARG A 148 -13.01 4.56 -22.67
CA ARG A 148 -13.60 5.56 -23.57
C ARG A 148 -13.82 4.99 -24.96
N ARG A 149 -12.88 4.21 -25.50
CA ARG A 149 -13.03 3.56 -26.80
C ARG A 149 -14.15 2.50 -26.79
N VAL A 150 -14.25 1.73 -25.71
CA VAL A 150 -15.31 0.72 -25.55
C VAL A 150 -16.68 1.39 -25.44
N TRP A 151 -16.85 2.37 -24.57
CA TRP A 151 -18.11 3.12 -24.42
C TRP A 151 -18.47 3.85 -25.70
N THR A 152 -17.53 4.51 -26.39
CA THR A 152 -17.81 5.17 -27.68
C THR A 152 -18.28 4.17 -28.75
N ARG A 153 -17.81 2.93 -28.72
CA ARG A 153 -18.28 1.88 -29.64
C ARG A 153 -19.67 1.38 -29.23
N ALA A 154 -19.88 1.09 -27.95
CA ALA A 154 -21.17 0.68 -27.42
C ALA A 154 -22.26 1.75 -27.63
N ASP A 155 -21.94 3.03 -27.44
CA ASP A 155 -22.85 4.16 -27.67
C ASP A 155 -23.17 4.33 -29.16
N ARG A 156 -22.20 4.07 -30.06
CA ARG A 156 -22.45 4.03 -31.52
C ARG A 156 -23.33 2.85 -31.92
N GLU A 157 -23.31 1.76 -31.15
CA GLU A 157 -24.18 0.60 -31.34
C GLU A 157 -25.57 0.80 -30.70
N LEU A 158 -25.68 1.63 -29.65
CA LEU A 158 -26.91 1.87 -28.87
C LEU A 158 -27.71 3.12 -29.27
N ALA A 159 -27.11 4.09 -29.95
CA ALA A 159 -27.73 5.31 -30.51
C ALA A 159 -29.12 5.69 -29.94
N MET A 160 -29.21 6.10 -28.67
CA MET A 160 -30.21 7.04 -28.18
C MET A 160 -29.69 7.81 -26.95
N ASP A 161 -29.84 9.14 -27.05
CA ASP A 161 -29.72 10.20 -26.04
C ASP A 161 -28.31 10.70 -25.61
N PRO A 162 -27.88 11.89 -26.09
CA PRO A 162 -26.60 12.52 -25.74
C PRO A 162 -26.48 12.99 -24.28
N GLU A 163 -27.56 13.03 -23.48
CA GLU A 163 -27.47 13.45 -22.07
C GLU A 163 -26.78 12.43 -21.15
N ASN A 164 -26.82 11.13 -21.50
CA ASN A 164 -26.12 10.07 -20.73
C ASN A 164 -24.59 10.15 -20.84
N LEU A 165 -24.08 10.80 -21.89
CA LEU A 165 -22.65 10.92 -22.16
C LEU A 165 -21.94 11.78 -21.09
N HIS A 166 -22.63 12.80 -20.56
CA HIS A 166 -22.08 13.66 -19.52
C HIS A 166 -22.10 13.04 -18.12
N ALA A 167 -23.04 12.13 -17.84
CA ALA A 167 -23.09 11.40 -16.58
C ALA A 167 -21.97 10.34 -16.49
N LEU A 168 -21.59 9.73 -17.61
CA LEU A 168 -20.47 8.78 -17.72
C LEU A 168 -19.11 9.46 -17.89
N SER A 169 -19.06 10.65 -18.53
CA SER A 169 -17.85 11.47 -18.64
C SER A 169 -17.55 12.27 -17.36
N GLY A 170 -17.96 11.76 -16.19
CA GLY A 170 -17.64 12.33 -14.88
C GLY A 170 -16.20 12.83 -14.90
N ARG A 171 -16.09 14.16 -14.91
CA ARG A 171 -14.89 14.99 -15.06
C ARG A 171 -13.64 14.21 -14.68
N VAL A 172 -12.59 14.28 -15.51
CA VAL A 172 -11.22 13.91 -15.12
C VAL A 172 -10.77 14.86 -14.00
N GLU A 173 -11.37 14.75 -12.82
CA GLU A 173 -10.81 15.21 -11.58
C GLU A 173 -9.59 14.32 -11.39
N GLY A 174 -8.42 14.88 -11.70
CA GLY A 174 -7.14 14.28 -11.34
C GLY A 174 -7.25 13.78 -9.90
N ILE A 175 -6.84 12.53 -9.67
CA ILE A 175 -7.08 11.92 -8.37
C ILE A 175 -6.44 12.81 -7.30
N ASN A 176 -7.24 13.14 -6.29
CA ASN A 176 -6.75 13.70 -5.05
C ASN A 176 -5.90 12.64 -4.37
N PHE A 177 -4.57 12.68 -4.57
CA PHE A 177 -3.61 11.78 -3.90
C PHE A 177 -3.83 11.77 -2.38
N ALA A 178 -4.34 12.85 -1.78
CA ALA A 178 -4.72 12.87 -0.37
C ALA A 178 -5.87 11.89 -0.04
N ARG A 179 -6.78 11.58 -0.97
CA ARG A 179 -7.81 10.54 -0.80
C ARG A 179 -7.25 9.12 -0.92
N ILE A 180 -6.25 8.90 -1.78
CA ILE A 180 -5.55 7.61 -1.85
C ILE A 180 -4.72 7.42 -0.57
N ASP A 181 -3.91 8.41 -0.21
CA ASP A 181 -3.10 8.41 1.01
C ASP A 181 -3.99 8.29 2.27
N LEU A 182 -5.17 8.92 2.30
CA LEU A 182 -6.14 8.76 3.38
C LEU A 182 -6.61 7.31 3.48
N ARG A 183 -6.91 6.67 2.35
CA ARG A 183 -7.36 5.28 2.34
C ARG A 183 -6.25 4.30 2.70
N GLU A 184 -5.03 4.53 2.24
CA GLU A 184 -3.87 3.74 2.66
C GLU A 184 -3.65 3.86 4.17
N ARG A 185 -3.72 5.08 4.73
CA ARG A 185 -3.69 5.29 6.19
C ARG A 185 -4.84 4.58 6.91
N GLN A 186 -6.04 4.63 6.35
CA GLN A 186 -7.20 3.91 6.91
C GLN A 186 -6.98 2.40 6.88
N GLN A 187 -6.44 1.84 5.80
CA GLN A 187 -6.19 0.41 5.66
C GLN A 187 -5.09 -0.07 6.62
N ILE A 188 -4.00 0.70 6.76
CA ILE A 188 -2.93 0.45 7.73
C ILE A 188 -3.50 0.47 9.16
N GLU A 189 -4.33 1.46 9.49
CA GLU A 189 -4.94 1.56 10.82
C GLU A 189 -5.96 0.43 11.07
N ILE A 190 -6.77 0.04 10.07
CA ILE A 190 -7.68 -1.11 10.17
C ILE A 190 -6.89 -2.39 10.44
N GLN A 191 -5.79 -2.61 9.70
CA GLN A 191 -4.96 -3.80 9.86
C GLN A 191 -4.26 -3.83 11.21
N ARG A 192 -3.72 -2.68 11.66
CA ARG A 192 -3.16 -2.52 13.01
C ARG A 192 -4.18 -2.89 14.08
N LEU A 193 -5.39 -2.32 14.00
CA LEU A 193 -6.46 -2.60 14.97
C LEU A 193 -6.89 -4.07 14.91
N ARG A 194 -6.93 -4.67 13.71
CA ARG A 194 -7.24 -6.09 13.51
C ARG A 194 -6.22 -7.00 14.18
N GLN A 195 -4.92 -6.70 14.12
CA GLN A 195 -3.88 -7.45 14.83
C GLN A 195 -4.07 -7.44 16.35
N HIS A 196 -4.54 -6.33 16.93
CA HIS A 196 -4.87 -6.29 18.36
C HIS A 196 -6.09 -7.14 18.72
N MET A 197 -7.08 -7.21 17.83
CA MET A 197 -8.27 -8.06 17.99
C MET A 197 -7.90 -9.54 17.89
N GLU A 198 -7.17 -9.93 16.83
CA GLU A 198 -6.73 -11.31 16.61
C GLU A 198 -5.81 -11.81 17.74
N ALA A 199 -5.01 -10.93 18.33
CA ALA A 199 -4.21 -11.22 19.52
C ALA A 199 -5.01 -11.26 20.84
N GLY A 200 -6.35 -11.14 20.78
CA GLY A 200 -7.25 -11.19 21.96
C GLY A 200 -7.14 -9.98 22.90
N ARG A 201 -6.48 -8.89 22.49
CA ARG A 201 -6.25 -7.71 23.34
C ARG A 201 -7.49 -6.81 23.42
N ILE A 202 -8.25 -6.77 22.34
CA ILE A 202 -9.54 -6.06 22.25
C ILE A 202 -10.59 -7.02 21.70
N SER A 203 -11.85 -6.83 22.08
CA SER A 203 -12.95 -7.65 21.53
C SER A 203 -13.35 -7.18 20.13
N GLU A 204 -13.98 -8.04 19.34
CA GLU A 204 -14.49 -7.67 18.01
C GLU A 204 -15.44 -6.45 18.04
N PRO A 205 -16.35 -6.30 19.01
CA PRO A 205 -17.14 -5.06 19.13
C PRO A 205 -16.29 -3.82 19.44
N ASP A 206 -15.17 -3.96 20.16
CA ASP A 206 -14.25 -2.85 20.41
C ASP A 206 -13.51 -2.46 19.12
N TRP A 207 -13.11 -3.46 18.32
CA TRP A 207 -12.50 -3.26 17.01
C TRP A 207 -13.44 -2.52 16.05
N LEU A 208 -14.70 -2.95 15.93
CA LEU A 208 -15.71 -2.28 15.11
C LEU A 208 -15.99 -0.83 15.57
N LEU A 209 -16.04 -0.61 16.90
CA LEU A 209 -16.20 0.72 17.49
C LEU A 209 -15.03 1.65 17.15
N LEU A 210 -13.80 1.13 17.20
CA LEU A 210 -12.60 1.89 16.83
C LEU A 210 -12.55 2.15 15.33
N ILE A 211 -12.92 1.20 14.48
CA ILE A 211 -13.01 1.42 13.03
C ILE A 211 -14.01 2.53 12.72
N GLY A 212 -15.24 2.44 13.23
CA GLY A 212 -16.27 3.44 12.98
C GLY A 212 -15.84 4.84 13.42
N THR A 213 -15.33 4.96 14.65
CA THR A 213 -15.08 6.27 15.26
C THR A 213 -13.70 6.87 14.97
N ARG A 214 -12.67 6.04 14.77
CA ARG A 214 -11.27 6.49 14.61
C ARG A 214 -10.80 6.46 13.17
N VAL A 215 -11.22 5.46 12.39
CA VAL A 215 -10.80 5.29 10.99
C VAL A 215 -11.73 6.04 10.04
N TYR A 216 -13.04 5.91 10.26
CA TYR A 216 -14.06 6.56 9.43
C TYR A 216 -14.58 7.88 10.01
N GLY A 217 -14.15 8.26 11.21
CA GLY A 217 -14.50 9.55 11.82
C GLY A 217 -15.97 9.68 12.20
N GLN A 218 -16.70 8.57 12.32
CA GLN A 218 -18.09 8.59 12.76
C GLN A 218 -18.19 9.14 14.18
N SER A 219 -19.19 9.99 14.44
CA SER A 219 -19.41 10.46 15.80
C SER A 219 -19.78 9.29 16.70
N LEU A 220 -19.31 9.33 17.95
CA LEU A 220 -19.57 8.28 18.92
C LEU A 220 -21.08 8.15 19.23
N ILE A 221 -21.82 9.26 19.11
CA ILE A 221 -23.29 9.32 19.28
C ILE A 221 -24.00 8.60 18.14
N ASP A 222 -23.56 8.83 16.89
CA ASP A 222 -24.17 8.18 15.73
C ASP A 222 -23.85 6.69 15.69
N TYR A 223 -22.62 6.32 16.07
CA TYR A 223 -22.24 4.93 16.22
C TYR A 223 -23.08 4.25 17.31
N SER A 224 -23.21 4.87 18.50
CA SER A 224 -23.96 4.27 19.62
C SER A 224 -25.43 4.04 19.28
N ARG A 225 -26.07 4.98 18.57
CA ARG A 225 -27.43 4.84 18.06
C ARG A 225 -27.56 3.69 17.05
N LEU A 226 -26.61 3.56 16.13
CA LEU A 226 -26.60 2.53 15.10
C LEU A 226 -26.55 1.11 15.70
N VAL A 227 -25.74 0.91 16.74
CA VAL A 227 -25.54 -0.41 17.37
C VAL A 227 -26.40 -0.63 18.61
N GLY A 228 -27.35 0.27 18.91
CA GLY A 228 -28.26 0.15 20.04
C GLY A 228 -27.58 0.23 21.41
N LEU A 229 -26.44 0.93 21.51
CA LEU A 229 -25.70 1.13 22.76
C LEU A 229 -25.97 2.50 23.37
N ASP A 230 -25.97 2.56 24.69
CA ASP A 230 -25.91 3.82 25.41
C ASP A 230 -24.58 4.55 25.13
N TYR A 231 -24.64 5.87 24.99
CA TYR A 231 -23.50 6.71 24.65
C TYR A 231 -22.37 6.62 25.70
N GLN A 232 -22.70 6.61 27.00
CA GLN A 232 -21.72 6.52 28.08
C GLN A 232 -21.03 5.15 28.07
N VAL A 233 -21.78 4.11 27.72
CA VAL A 233 -21.24 2.75 27.54
C VAL A 233 -20.27 2.71 26.36
N ALA A 234 -20.65 3.25 25.20
CA ALA A 234 -19.77 3.33 24.02
C ALA A 234 -18.49 4.13 24.30
N MET A 235 -18.60 5.24 25.05
CA MET A 235 -17.46 6.07 25.45
C MET A 235 -16.48 5.33 26.35
N LYS A 236 -16.97 4.71 27.43
CA LYS A 236 -16.13 3.91 28.34
C LYS A 236 -15.48 2.73 27.62
N ARG A 237 -16.21 2.10 26.70
CA ARG A 237 -15.72 0.96 25.92
C ARG A 237 -14.60 1.36 24.97
N ARG A 238 -14.76 2.47 24.25
CA ARG A 238 -13.71 3.06 23.41
C ARG A 238 -12.46 3.42 24.23
N GLN A 239 -12.63 4.15 25.34
CA GLN A 239 -11.49 4.54 26.20
C GLN A 239 -10.72 3.34 26.74
N ARG A 240 -11.43 2.28 27.16
CA ARG A 240 -10.81 1.04 27.63
C ARG A 240 -10.01 0.36 26.52
N ALA A 241 -10.59 0.21 25.33
CA ALA A 241 -9.92 -0.41 24.19
C ALA A 241 -8.66 0.38 23.77
N GLU A 242 -8.75 1.71 23.71
CA GLU A 242 -7.61 2.59 23.42
C GLU A 242 -6.52 2.49 24.50
N ALA A 243 -6.90 2.46 25.78
CA ALA A 243 -5.95 2.31 26.88
C ALA A 243 -5.21 0.97 26.84
N VAL A 244 -5.90 -0.12 26.49
CA VAL A 244 -5.29 -1.45 26.32
C VAL A 244 -4.28 -1.43 25.18
N ILE A 245 -4.67 -0.92 24.00
CA ILE A 245 -3.75 -0.78 22.85
C ILE A 245 -2.51 0.03 23.23
N HIS A 246 -2.70 1.20 23.85
CA HIS A 246 -1.61 2.09 24.24
C HIS A 246 -0.68 1.52 25.32
N ARG A 247 -1.18 0.64 26.19
CA ARG A 247 -0.36 -0.05 27.18
C ARG A 247 0.56 -1.05 26.49
N PHE A 248 0.00 -1.90 25.63
CA PHE A 248 0.77 -2.90 24.89
C PHE A 248 1.77 -2.30 23.90
N GLU A 249 1.42 -1.20 23.23
CA GLU A 249 2.35 -0.50 22.32
C GLU A 249 3.53 0.14 23.08
N ARG A 250 3.31 0.59 24.33
CA ARG A 250 4.38 1.09 25.19
C ARG A 250 5.25 -0.04 25.71
N GLU A 251 4.66 -1.13 26.18
CA GLU A 251 5.39 -2.30 26.68
C GLU A 251 6.22 -2.96 25.55
N GLY A 252 5.66 -3.09 24.33
CA GLY A 252 6.38 -3.60 23.15
C GLY A 252 7.56 -2.73 22.70
N ARG A 253 7.50 -1.40 22.91
CA ARG A 253 8.65 -0.51 22.67
C ARG A 253 9.74 -0.63 23.74
N VAL A 254 9.37 -0.95 24.98
CA VAL A 254 10.32 -1.12 26.09
C VAL A 254 11.07 -2.46 25.99
N PHE A 255 10.40 -3.53 25.54
CA PHE A 255 11.06 -4.82 25.29
C PHE A 255 12.07 -4.77 24.12
N SER A 256 11.83 -3.94 23.10
CA SER A 256 12.78 -3.75 21.99
C SER A 256 14.03 -2.91 22.35
N GLN A 257 14.04 -2.22 23.50
CA GLN A 257 15.19 -1.45 24.00
C GLN A 257 15.93 -2.14 25.17
N ALA A 258 15.36 -3.21 25.75
CA ALA A 258 15.94 -3.91 26.89
C ALA A 258 16.91 -5.05 26.49
N GLU A 259 16.97 -5.45 25.22
CA GLU A 259 17.98 -6.38 24.69
C GLU A 259 19.19 -5.62 24.13
N CYS A 260 19.89 -4.90 25.00
CA CYS A 260 21.29 -4.56 24.79
C CYS A 260 22.02 -4.92 26.09
N PRO A 261 22.76 -6.05 26.14
CA PRO A 261 23.63 -6.30 27.27
C PRO A 261 24.70 -5.22 27.24
N ARG A 262 24.70 -4.39 28.30
CA ARG A 262 25.75 -3.43 28.59
C ARG A 262 27.02 -4.24 28.82
N VAL A 263 27.88 -4.34 27.82
CA VAL A 263 29.22 -4.89 27.97
C VAL A 263 29.95 -3.93 28.91
N GLU A 264 30.16 -4.37 30.15
CA GLU A 264 31.05 -3.71 31.09
C GLU A 264 32.44 -3.68 30.45
N ALA A 265 32.91 -2.47 30.16
CA ALA A 265 34.23 -2.22 29.65
C ALA A 265 35.24 -2.62 30.73
N SER A 266 35.91 -3.75 30.52
CA SER A 266 37.13 -4.11 31.23
C SER A 266 38.27 -3.21 30.74
N ASP A 267 38.79 -2.41 31.66
CA ASP A 267 39.99 -1.59 31.51
C ASP A 267 41.20 -2.40 31.02
N PRO A 268 41.91 -1.94 29.97
CA PRO A 268 43.31 -2.28 29.78
C PRO A 268 44.20 -1.18 30.36
N LEU A 269 44.74 -1.46 31.55
CA LEU A 269 45.92 -0.81 32.11
C LEU A 269 47.10 -0.93 31.13
N TYR A 270 47.50 0.18 30.50
CA TYR A 270 48.81 0.31 29.86
C TYR A 270 49.74 1.17 30.73
N PRO A 271 50.94 0.69 31.08
CA PRO A 271 51.92 1.48 31.80
C PRO A 271 52.75 2.33 30.80
N TYR A 272 52.85 3.62 31.09
CA TYR A 272 53.82 4.53 30.45
C TYR A 272 55.24 4.19 30.92
N ALA A 273 56.11 3.83 29.96
CA ALA A 273 57.56 3.88 30.14
C ALA A 273 58.11 5.21 29.60
N ARG A 274 59.04 5.78 30.38
CA ARG A 274 59.63 7.11 30.28
C ARG A 274 60.48 7.35 29.03
N GLY A 275 60.44 8.59 28.56
CA GLY A 275 61.54 9.37 28.00
C GLY A 275 61.44 10.78 28.55
#